data_AF-A0A428R055-F1
#
_entry.id   AF-A0A428R055-F1
#
_cell.length_a   1.000
_cell.length_b   1.000
_cell.length_c   1.000
_cell.angle_alpha   90.00
_cell.angle_beta   90.00
_cell.angle_gamma   90.00
#
_symmetry.space_group_name_H-M   'P 1'
#
loop_
_entity.id
_entity.type
_entity.pdbx_description
1 polymer ?
#
loop_
_entity_poly.entity_id
_entity_poly.type
_entity_poly.pdbx_seq_one_letter_code
_entity_poly.pdbx_strand_id
1 'polypeptide(L)'
;MPSATTFLERFSCLVRPKLSWVYVPLPPGDDIIAMGFGGYGRFIMIRKRLTGDILIGRALGHRPHHCALLELSPLAFVFNQIPVRLVNGFGVVVQNDSSSDNVIRVLAPGSRTQPPRRAIGEILHSVAPLGGLVRVSIYQSQDSGFCAGLLIEYEDGAQRTLGSCRLGVDPVTTYGVVSEQDIVEPKPYHSQQYIE
;
A
#
# COMPACT_ATOMS: atom_id res chain seq x y z
N MET A 1 -13.33 -13.92 -5.85
CA MET A 1 -12.77 -12.63 -5.38
C MET A 1 -11.30 -12.81 -5.05
N PRO A 2 -10.44 -11.78 -5.23
CA PRO A 2 -9.04 -11.84 -4.83
C PRO A 2 -8.92 -12.11 -3.33
N SER A 3 -8.02 -13.01 -2.93
CA SER A 3 -7.77 -13.37 -1.54
C SER A 3 -6.29 -13.66 -1.32
N ALA A 4 -5.76 -13.26 -0.16
CA ALA A 4 -4.38 -13.53 0.25
C ALA A 4 -4.21 -14.91 0.89
N THR A 5 -5.29 -15.66 1.18
CA THR A 5 -5.25 -16.91 1.94
C THR A 5 -4.30 -17.94 1.33
N THR A 6 -4.48 -18.27 0.04
CA THR A 6 -3.65 -19.29 -0.64
C THR A 6 -2.18 -18.89 -0.69
N PHE A 7 -1.87 -17.59 -0.79
CA PHE A 7 -0.49 -17.11 -0.76
C PHE A 7 0.11 -17.19 0.65
N LEU A 8 -0.66 -16.85 1.70
CA LEU A 8 -0.27 -17.00 3.10
C LEU A 8 0.05 -18.44 3.49
N GLU A 9 -0.76 -19.38 3.01
CA GLU A 9 -0.60 -20.81 3.25
C GLU A 9 0.75 -21.32 2.76
N ARG A 10 1.33 -20.67 1.75
CA ARG A 10 2.69 -21.01 1.30
C ARG A 10 3.69 -20.83 2.43
N PHE A 11 3.52 -19.91 3.37
CA PHE A 11 4.50 -19.59 4.44
C PHE A 11 4.18 -20.30 5.76
N SER A 12 5.22 -20.68 6.49
CA SER A 12 5.08 -21.29 7.82
C SER A 12 4.62 -20.27 8.86
N CYS A 13 4.03 -20.74 9.97
CA CYS A 13 3.61 -19.89 11.08
C CYS A 13 4.76 -19.04 11.68
N LEU A 14 6.01 -19.50 11.56
CA LEU A 14 7.20 -18.76 12.02
C LEU A 14 7.62 -17.63 11.08
N VAL A 15 7.26 -17.72 9.80
CA VAL A 15 7.63 -16.74 8.76
C VAL A 15 6.53 -15.71 8.54
N ARG A 16 5.24 -16.11 8.61
CA ARG A 16 4.10 -15.21 8.38
C ARG A 16 4.18 -13.88 9.17
N PRO A 17 4.56 -13.87 10.47
CA PRO A 17 4.65 -12.63 11.25
C PRO A 17 5.79 -11.70 10.81
N LYS A 18 6.75 -12.19 10.03
CA LYS A 18 7.92 -11.44 9.55
C LYS A 18 7.72 -10.85 8.15
N LEU A 19 6.58 -11.11 7.52
CA LEU A 19 6.28 -10.62 6.18
C LEU A 19 5.63 -9.23 6.23
N SER A 20 6.07 -8.35 5.35
CA SER A 20 5.34 -7.12 5.04
C SER A 20 4.37 -7.39 3.90
N TRP A 21 3.13 -6.89 4.04
CA TRP A 21 2.07 -7.06 3.05
C TRP A 21 1.70 -5.71 2.46
N VAL A 22 1.68 -5.66 1.13
CA VAL A 22 1.18 -4.49 0.40
C VAL A 22 0.19 -4.99 -0.63
N TYR A 23 -1.07 -4.62 -0.45
CA TYR A 23 -2.09 -4.82 -1.46
C TYR A 23 -2.08 -3.62 -2.41
N VAL A 24 -1.92 -3.86 -3.72
CA VAL A 24 -1.99 -2.82 -4.75
C VAL A 24 -3.34 -2.96 -5.45
N PRO A 25 -4.34 -2.13 -5.12
CA PRO A 25 -5.67 -2.23 -5.72
C PRO A 25 -5.63 -1.81 -7.19
N LEU A 26 -6.37 -2.52 -8.03
CA LEU A 26 -6.57 -2.21 -9.45
C LEU A 26 -8.09 -2.20 -9.72
N PRO A 27 -8.79 -1.11 -9.35
CA PRO A 27 -10.22 -1.00 -9.63
C PRO A 27 -10.47 -0.87 -11.15
N PRO A 28 -11.71 -1.16 -11.62
CA PRO A 28 -12.05 -0.96 -13.04
C PRO A 28 -11.72 0.45 -13.51
N GLY A 29 -11.08 0.57 -14.68
CA GLY A 29 -10.65 1.86 -15.24
C GLY A 29 -9.31 2.38 -14.74
N ASP A 30 -8.65 1.68 -13.82
CA ASP A 30 -7.28 1.96 -13.39
C ASP A 30 -6.31 0.94 -13.98
N ASP A 31 -5.09 1.39 -14.27
CA ASP A 31 -4.03 0.58 -14.86
C ASP A 31 -2.72 0.86 -14.16
N ILE A 32 -1.82 -0.13 -14.13
CA ILE A 32 -0.39 0.16 -13.95
C ILE A 32 0.12 0.68 -15.28
N ILE A 33 0.72 1.87 -15.30
CA ILE A 33 1.21 2.52 -16.53
C ILE A 33 2.72 2.70 -16.53
N ALA A 34 3.37 2.55 -15.38
CA ALA A 34 4.82 2.46 -15.28
C ALA A 34 5.22 1.68 -14.02
N MET A 35 6.39 1.07 -14.05
CA MET A 35 6.99 0.41 -12.88
C MET A 35 8.50 0.55 -12.95
N GLY A 36 9.12 0.54 -11.77
CA GLY A 36 10.56 0.66 -11.69
C GLY A 36 11.11 0.44 -10.30
N PHE A 37 12.40 0.74 -10.15
CA PHE A 37 13.15 0.47 -8.93
C PHE A 37 14.05 1.64 -8.57
N GLY A 38 14.28 1.81 -7.28
CA GLY A 38 15.12 2.88 -6.75
C GLY A 38 15.91 2.45 -5.51
N GLY A 39 16.81 3.32 -5.08
CA GLY A 39 17.59 3.12 -3.85
C GLY A 39 18.54 1.92 -3.87
N TYR A 40 19.10 1.58 -5.03
CA TYR A 40 19.90 0.35 -5.27
C TYR A 40 19.10 -0.94 -5.03
N GLY A 41 17.86 -0.99 -5.54
CA GLY A 41 16.99 -2.17 -5.42
C GLY A 41 16.30 -2.30 -4.06
N ARG A 42 16.26 -1.23 -3.26
CA ARG A 42 15.64 -1.25 -1.92
C ARG A 42 14.14 -1.00 -1.93
N PHE A 43 13.62 -0.42 -3.00
CA PHE A 43 12.19 -0.21 -3.16
C PHE A 43 11.77 -0.28 -4.63
N ILE A 44 10.53 -0.71 -4.82
CA ILE A 44 9.81 -0.78 -6.08
C ILE A 44 8.88 0.44 -6.13
N MET A 45 8.76 1.05 -7.30
CA MET A 45 7.76 2.08 -7.56
C MET A 45 6.79 1.59 -8.63
N ILE A 46 5.50 1.77 -8.36
CA ILE A 46 4.40 1.43 -9.27
C ILE A 46 3.64 2.72 -9.54
N ARG A 47 3.51 3.12 -10.80
CA ARG A 47 2.67 4.23 -11.21
C ARG A 47 1.34 3.70 -11.73
N LYS A 48 0.27 4.09 -11.06
CA LYS A 48 -1.10 3.82 -11.47
C LYS A 48 -1.69 5.01 -12.20
N ARG A 49 -2.61 4.74 -13.14
CA ARG A 49 -3.28 5.75 -13.96
C ARG A 49 -4.05 6.75 -13.09
N LEU A 50 -4.86 6.25 -12.16
CA LEU A 50 -5.72 7.11 -11.34
C LEU A 50 -5.01 7.60 -10.08
N THR A 51 -4.36 6.71 -9.34
CA THR A 51 -3.77 7.09 -8.04
C THR A 51 -2.33 7.60 -8.11
N GLY A 52 -1.66 7.54 -9.26
CA GLY A 52 -0.26 7.94 -9.39
C GLY A 52 0.72 6.97 -8.70
N ASP A 53 1.75 7.52 -8.06
CA ASP A 53 2.89 6.73 -7.59
C ASP A 53 2.65 6.04 -6.24
N ILE A 54 3.00 4.76 -6.19
CA ILE A 54 3.05 3.89 -4.99
C ILE A 54 4.49 3.41 -4.82
N LEU A 55 5.04 3.60 -3.62
CA LEU A 55 6.35 3.10 -3.23
C LEU A 55 6.20 1.87 -2.33
N ILE A 56 6.93 0.80 -2.65
CA ILE A 56 6.95 -0.45 -1.89
C ILE A 56 8.40 -0.75 -1.49
N GLY A 57 8.68 -0.79 -0.20
CA GLY A 57 10.01 -1.06 0.33
C GLY A 57 10.66 0.15 0.99
N ARG A 58 11.99 0.10 1.12
CA ARG A 58 12.75 1.04 1.97
C ARG A 58 13.30 2.20 1.17
N ALA A 59 12.63 3.35 1.23
CA ALA A 59 13.17 4.64 0.80
C ALA A 59 13.91 5.32 1.99
N LEU A 60 15.13 4.87 2.30
CA LEU A 60 15.92 5.40 3.43
C LEU A 60 16.72 6.64 3.05
N GLY A 61 16.53 7.76 3.73
CA GLY A 61 17.53 8.84 3.77
C GLY A 61 16.99 10.23 3.48
N HIS A 62 17.79 11.22 3.86
CA HIS A 62 17.49 12.65 3.67
C HIS A 62 17.61 13.15 2.23
N ARG A 63 18.20 12.33 1.33
CA ARG A 63 18.38 12.69 -0.07
C ARG A 63 17.27 12.06 -0.92
N PRO A 64 16.76 12.78 -1.93
CA PRO A 64 15.83 12.19 -2.88
C PRO A 64 16.47 10.97 -3.56
N HIS A 65 15.81 9.83 -3.49
CA HIS A 65 16.22 8.68 -4.30
C HIS A 65 15.65 8.85 -5.70
N HIS A 66 16.46 8.56 -6.72
CA HIS A 66 15.93 8.42 -8.07
C HIS A 66 15.43 6.99 -8.28
N CYS A 67 14.29 6.90 -8.98
CA CYS A 67 13.72 5.66 -9.46
C CYS A 67 13.90 5.65 -10.98
N ALA A 68 14.38 4.53 -11.52
CA ALA A 68 14.30 4.27 -12.95
C ALA A 68 12.95 3.62 -13.22
N LEU A 69 12.02 4.34 -13.85
CA LEU A 69 10.72 3.82 -14.27
C LEU A 69 10.73 3.53 -15.77
N LEU A 70 10.16 2.41 -16.16
CA LEU A 70 9.82 2.14 -17.55
C LEU A 70 8.46 2.79 -17.87
N GLU A 71 8.43 3.79 -18.75
CA GLU A 71 7.24 4.55 -19.14
C GLU A 71 6.41 3.82 -20.21
N LEU A 72 6.13 2.55 -19.94
CA LEU A 72 5.32 1.68 -20.79
C LEU A 72 4.39 0.86 -19.90
N SER A 73 3.16 0.65 -20.37
CA SER A 73 2.22 -0.23 -19.69
C SER A 73 2.79 -1.65 -19.60
N PRO A 74 3.00 -2.18 -18.38
CA PRO A 74 3.55 -3.51 -18.19
C PRO A 74 2.55 -4.58 -18.62
N LEU A 75 3.03 -5.54 -19.42
CA LEU A 75 2.28 -6.75 -19.77
C LEU A 75 2.35 -7.79 -18.64
N ALA A 76 3.52 -7.91 -18.02
CA ALA A 76 3.75 -8.87 -16.94
C ALA A 76 4.81 -8.40 -15.95
N PHE A 77 4.64 -8.83 -14.71
CA PHE A 77 5.67 -8.75 -13.68
C PHE A 77 6.34 -10.12 -13.54
N VAL A 78 7.66 -10.14 -13.65
CA VAL A 78 8.45 -11.37 -13.54
C VAL A 78 9.36 -11.23 -12.32
N PHE A 79 9.39 -12.25 -11.48
CA PHE A 79 10.30 -12.30 -10.35
C PHE A 79 10.90 -13.69 -10.23
N ASN A 80 12.17 -13.74 -9.82
CA ASN A 80 12.85 -14.97 -9.52
C ASN A 80 12.74 -15.25 -8.02
N GLN A 81 12.13 -16.39 -7.67
CA GLN A 81 12.02 -16.87 -6.30
C GLN A 81 12.95 -18.08 -6.12
N ILE A 82 14.00 -17.91 -5.30
CA ILE A 82 14.91 -19.01 -4.93
C ILE A 82 14.21 -19.89 -3.88
N PRO A 83 14.48 -21.22 -3.79
CA PRO A 83 13.82 -22.13 -2.83
C PRO A 83 13.82 -21.68 -1.36
N VAL A 84 14.74 -20.80 -0.96
CA VAL A 84 14.75 -20.13 0.36
C VAL A 84 13.77 -18.96 0.49
N ARG A 85 12.87 -18.78 -0.49
CA ARG A 85 11.80 -17.76 -0.53
C ARG A 85 12.28 -16.30 -0.59
N LEU A 86 13.55 -16.09 -0.93
CA LEU A 86 14.03 -14.77 -1.31
C LEU A 86 13.71 -14.51 -2.78
N VAL A 87 13.20 -13.31 -3.05
CA VAL A 87 13.19 -12.75 -4.40
C VAL A 87 14.57 -12.16 -4.67
N ASN A 88 15.33 -12.74 -5.60
CA ASN A 88 16.69 -12.28 -5.94
C ASN A 88 16.76 -11.50 -7.27
N GLY A 89 15.61 -11.34 -7.92
CA GLY A 89 15.50 -10.54 -9.13
C GLY A 89 14.04 -10.32 -9.46
N PHE A 90 13.74 -9.15 -9.99
CA PHE A 90 12.43 -8.83 -10.53
C PHE A 90 12.60 -7.95 -11.76
N GLY A 91 11.61 -7.99 -12.63
CA GLY A 91 11.60 -7.29 -13.90
C GLY A 91 10.19 -7.12 -14.42
N VAL A 92 10.08 -6.33 -15.47
CA VAL A 92 8.83 -5.98 -16.11
C VAL A 92 8.94 -6.33 -17.59
N VAL A 93 7.91 -6.98 -18.11
CA VAL A 93 7.80 -7.25 -19.55
C VAL A 93 6.87 -6.20 -20.14
N VAL A 94 7.31 -5.57 -21.23
CA VAL A 94 6.56 -4.56 -21.97
C VAL A 94 6.48 -4.94 -23.45
N GLN A 95 5.53 -4.34 -24.17
CA GLN A 95 5.43 -4.52 -25.62
C GLN A 95 6.38 -3.55 -26.34
N ASN A 96 7.06 -4.02 -27.39
CA ASN A 96 7.92 -3.20 -28.28
C ASN A 96 9.00 -2.39 -27.54
N ASP A 97 9.88 -3.07 -26.80
CA ASP A 97 11.01 -2.47 -26.08
C ASP A 97 12.19 -2.05 -27.01
N SER A 98 11.87 -1.45 -28.16
CA SER A 98 12.84 -1.18 -29.23
C SER A 98 13.85 -0.07 -28.89
N SER A 99 13.74 0.57 -27.72
CA SER A 99 14.47 1.78 -27.36
C SER A 99 14.81 1.80 -25.86
N SER A 100 16.09 1.98 -25.54
CA SER A 100 16.59 2.21 -24.18
C SER A 100 16.11 3.52 -23.55
N ASP A 101 15.45 4.40 -24.31
CA ASP A 101 15.05 5.74 -23.88
C ASP A 101 13.71 5.75 -23.13
N ASN A 102 13.04 4.60 -22.99
CA ASN A 102 11.77 4.50 -22.27
C ASN A 102 11.92 4.52 -20.74
N VAL A 103 13.13 4.74 -20.23
CA VAL A 103 13.42 4.78 -18.80
C VAL A 103 13.52 6.22 -18.31
N ILE A 104 12.53 6.67 -17.53
CA ILE A 104 12.54 7.98 -16.89
C ILE A 104 13.09 7.91 -15.47
N ARG A 105 13.83 8.95 -15.06
CA ARG A 105 14.29 9.13 -13.68
C ARG A 105 13.29 9.97 -12.91
N VAL A 106 12.57 9.33 -11.99
CA VAL A 106 11.60 10.02 -11.13
C VAL A 106 12.16 10.14 -9.73
N LEU A 107 11.95 11.30 -9.10
CA LEU A 107 12.24 11.49 -7.69
C LEU A 107 11.24 10.68 -6.87
N ALA A 108 11.73 9.79 -6.02
CA ALA A 108 10.89 9.15 -5.02
C ALA A 108 10.21 10.23 -4.18
N PRO A 109 8.88 10.20 -3.99
CA PRO A 109 8.18 11.15 -3.15
C PRO A 109 8.90 11.32 -1.81
N GLY A 110 9.31 12.56 -1.51
CA GLY A 110 9.94 12.88 -0.24
C GLY A 110 8.94 12.67 0.90
N SER A 111 9.38 12.06 2.01
CA SER A 111 8.55 11.95 3.20
C SER A 111 8.26 13.36 3.73
N ARG A 112 7.04 13.85 3.53
CA ARG A 112 6.60 15.18 4.03
C ARG A 112 6.55 15.22 5.56
N THR A 113 6.54 14.06 6.20
CA THR A 113 6.58 13.87 7.64
C THR A 113 7.68 12.89 7.98
N GLN A 114 8.63 13.27 8.85
CA GLN A 114 9.48 12.25 9.48
C GLN A 114 8.60 11.44 10.42
N PRO A 115 8.60 10.09 10.35
CA PRO A 115 8.01 9.33 11.45
C PRO A 115 8.69 9.70 12.77
N PRO A 116 8.01 9.55 13.91
CA PRO A 116 8.66 9.68 15.20
C PRO A 116 9.91 8.78 15.23
N ARG A 117 11.07 9.33 15.61
CA ARG A 117 12.38 8.64 15.66
C ARG A 117 12.42 7.38 16.55
N ARG A 118 11.30 7.01 17.19
CA ARG A 118 11.19 5.98 18.24
C ARG A 118 10.29 4.79 17.86
N ALA A 119 10.00 4.55 16.58
CA ALA A 119 9.34 3.29 16.26
C ALA A 119 10.36 2.14 16.38
N ILE A 120 10.01 1.16 17.19
CA ILE A 120 10.75 -0.08 17.35
C ILE A 120 10.51 -0.91 16.07
N GLY A 121 11.50 -0.96 15.17
CA GLY A 121 11.47 -1.78 13.95
C GLY A 121 11.61 -1.01 12.64
N GLU A 122 11.73 -1.74 11.53
CA GLU A 122 11.80 -1.17 10.18
C GLU A 122 10.40 -0.67 9.76
N ILE A 123 10.19 0.65 9.64
CA ILE A 123 8.90 1.22 9.22
C ILE A 123 8.87 1.34 7.69
N LEU A 124 7.84 0.77 7.07
CA LEU A 124 7.47 1.08 5.69
C LEU A 124 6.49 2.25 5.69
N HIS A 125 6.84 3.35 5.04
CA HIS A 125 5.98 4.53 4.93
C HIS A 125 5.04 4.40 3.73
N SER A 126 3.77 4.68 3.96
CA SER A 126 2.77 4.86 2.91
C SER A 126 1.99 6.13 3.22
N VAL A 127 1.56 6.84 2.17
CA VAL A 127 0.78 8.07 2.28
C VAL A 127 -0.33 8.06 1.23
N ALA A 128 -1.44 8.67 1.59
CA ALA A 128 -2.61 8.81 0.73
C ALA A 128 -3.27 10.17 1.01
N PRO A 129 -3.74 10.89 -0.03
CA PRO A 129 -4.50 12.12 0.17
C PRO A 129 -5.84 11.82 0.88
N LEU A 130 -6.33 12.78 1.64
CA LEU A 130 -7.67 12.70 2.26
C LEU A 130 -8.76 13.38 1.41
N GLY A 131 -8.38 14.21 0.44
CA GLY A 131 -9.33 14.90 -0.44
C GLY A 131 -9.95 13.93 -1.45
N GLY A 132 -11.27 14.06 -1.67
CA GLY A 132 -12.02 13.25 -2.63
C GLY A 132 -12.21 11.78 -2.21
N LEU A 133 -11.92 11.43 -0.96
CA LEU A 133 -12.21 10.13 -0.36
C LEU A 133 -13.73 9.96 -0.22
N VAL A 134 -14.27 8.79 -0.59
CA VAL A 134 -15.70 8.44 -0.41
C VAL A 134 -15.90 7.27 0.54
N ARG A 135 -14.89 6.41 0.69
CA ARG A 135 -15.00 5.20 1.51
C ARG A 135 -13.65 4.79 2.09
N VAL A 136 -13.65 4.36 3.34
CA VAL A 136 -12.51 3.72 4.00
C VAL A 136 -12.91 2.34 4.49
N SER A 137 -12.15 1.32 4.11
CA SER A 137 -12.23 -0.02 4.71
C SER A 137 -11.02 -0.24 5.62
N ILE A 138 -11.29 -0.50 6.89
CA ILE A 138 -10.28 -0.73 7.93
C ILE A 138 -10.07 -2.22 8.09
N TYR A 139 -8.86 -2.69 7.83
CA TYR A 139 -8.42 -4.06 8.04
C TYR A 139 -7.82 -4.18 9.44
N GLN A 140 -8.34 -5.10 10.23
CA GLN A 140 -7.86 -5.34 11.59
C GLN A 140 -6.98 -6.58 11.64
N SER A 141 -5.90 -6.51 12.42
CA SER A 141 -5.08 -7.68 12.72
C SER A 141 -5.90 -8.65 13.57
N GLN A 142 -6.07 -9.90 13.11
CA GLN A 142 -6.72 -10.94 13.92
C GLN A 142 -6.04 -11.17 15.27
N ASP A 143 -4.71 -11.03 15.31
CA ASP A 143 -3.91 -11.33 16.50
C ASP A 143 -4.07 -10.27 17.60
N SER A 144 -4.31 -9.01 17.22
CA SER A 144 -4.26 -7.88 18.17
C SER A 144 -5.52 -7.01 18.19
N GLY A 145 -6.42 -7.16 17.21
CA GLY A 145 -7.58 -6.29 17.01
C GLY A 145 -7.24 -4.88 16.52
N PHE A 146 -5.96 -4.49 16.48
CA PHE A 146 -5.55 -3.16 16.02
C PHE A 146 -5.65 -3.03 14.49
N CYS A 147 -5.74 -1.78 14.03
CA CYS A 147 -5.70 -1.44 12.61
C CYS A 147 -4.38 -1.94 11.98
N ALA A 148 -4.49 -2.91 11.08
CA ALA A 148 -3.39 -3.41 10.28
C ALA A 148 -3.21 -2.60 8.99
N GLY A 149 -4.31 -2.15 8.38
CA GLY A 149 -4.28 -1.33 7.17
C GLY A 149 -5.61 -0.69 6.80
N LEU A 150 -5.57 0.22 5.83
CA LEU A 150 -6.71 0.97 5.32
C LEU A 150 -6.76 0.83 3.80
N LEU A 151 -7.92 0.51 3.24
CA LEU A 151 -8.21 0.66 1.81
C LEU A 151 -9.12 1.88 1.64
N ILE A 152 -8.65 2.86 0.89
CA ILE A 152 -9.31 4.13 0.61
C ILE A 152 -9.82 4.10 -0.82
N GLU A 153 -11.10 4.43 -1.02
CA GLU A 153 -11.72 4.64 -2.32
C GLU A 153 -12.03 6.14 -2.50
N TYR A 154 -11.78 6.65 -3.70
CA TYR A 154 -11.97 8.05 -4.07
C TYR A 154 -13.15 8.23 -5.04
N GLU A 155 -13.64 9.47 -5.17
CA GLU A 155 -14.77 9.86 -6.03
C GLU A 155 -14.56 9.46 -7.51
N ASP A 156 -13.32 9.54 -7.99
CA ASP A 156 -12.92 9.17 -9.35
C ASP A 156 -12.78 7.65 -9.56
N GLY A 157 -13.13 6.85 -8.55
CA GLY A 157 -13.01 5.39 -8.55
C GLY A 157 -11.59 4.89 -8.23
N ALA A 158 -10.63 5.80 -8.00
CA ALA A 158 -9.28 5.42 -7.65
C ALA A 158 -9.24 4.75 -6.27
N GLN A 159 -8.22 3.92 -6.03
CA GLN A 159 -8.06 3.23 -4.75
C GLN A 159 -6.61 3.24 -4.26
N ARG A 160 -6.40 3.52 -2.96
CA ARG A 160 -5.08 3.46 -2.29
C ARG A 160 -5.14 2.62 -1.02
N THR A 161 -4.04 1.97 -0.70
CA THR A 161 -3.86 1.23 0.55
C THR A 161 -2.82 1.90 1.44
N LEU A 162 -3.04 1.84 2.74
CA LEU A 162 -2.09 2.23 3.78
C LEU A 162 -1.90 1.05 4.73
N GLY A 163 -0.65 0.71 5.05
CA GLY A 163 -0.36 -0.45 5.90
C GLY A 163 -0.66 -1.81 5.24
N SER A 164 -0.98 -2.80 6.06
CA SER A 164 -1.18 -4.20 5.67
C SER A 164 -2.65 -4.53 5.51
N CYS A 165 -3.13 -4.57 4.25
CA CYS A 165 -4.48 -5.01 3.91
C CYS A 165 -4.45 -6.44 3.34
N ARG A 166 -4.71 -7.48 4.16
CA ARG A 166 -4.77 -8.87 3.67
C ARG A 166 -6.21 -9.24 3.29
N LEU A 167 -6.53 -9.06 2.00
CA LEU A 167 -7.86 -9.37 1.45
C LEU A 167 -8.29 -10.81 1.75
N GLY A 168 -9.53 -10.98 2.24
CA GLY A 168 -10.10 -12.30 2.57
C GLY A 168 -9.49 -12.97 3.81
N VAL A 169 -8.62 -12.27 4.54
CA VAL A 169 -7.92 -12.78 5.73
C VAL A 169 -8.22 -11.90 6.93
N ASP A 170 -7.91 -10.62 6.82
CA ASP A 170 -8.13 -9.66 7.89
C ASP A 170 -9.63 -9.29 7.98
N PRO A 171 -10.23 -9.29 9.19
CA PRO A 171 -11.54 -8.69 9.42
C PRO A 171 -11.57 -7.26 8.90
N VAL A 172 -12.69 -6.87 8.28
CA VAL A 172 -12.84 -5.56 7.65
C VAL A 172 -14.09 -4.85 8.14
N THR A 173 -13.96 -3.55 8.41
CA THR A 173 -15.09 -2.66 8.66
C THR A 173 -15.02 -1.49 7.70
N THR A 174 -16.13 -1.17 7.05
CA THR A 174 -16.19 -0.16 6.00
C THR A 174 -17.03 1.02 6.46
N TYR A 175 -16.50 2.22 6.22
CA TYR A 175 -17.12 3.50 6.53
C TYR A 175 -17.25 4.32 5.24
N GLY A 176 -18.42 4.91 5.02
CA GLY A 176 -18.61 5.94 4.00
C GLY A 176 -18.36 7.32 4.60
N VAL A 177 -17.93 8.27 3.78
CA VAL A 177 -17.93 9.68 4.18
C VAL A 177 -19.37 10.16 4.20
N VAL A 178 -19.78 10.76 5.32
CA VAL A 178 -21.07 11.43 5.46
C VAL A 178 -20.83 12.93 5.37
N SER A 179 -21.76 13.66 4.76
CA SER A 179 -21.76 15.12 4.72
C SER A 179 -21.74 15.66 6.16
N GLU A 180 -21.05 16.77 6.44
CA GLU A 180 -21.08 17.42 7.78
C GLU A 180 -22.50 17.72 8.27
N GLN A 181 -23.45 17.86 7.34
CA GLN A 181 -24.88 18.09 7.60
C GLN A 181 -25.61 16.87 8.18
N ASP A 182 -25.03 15.67 8.07
CA ASP A 182 -25.62 14.40 8.50
C ASP A 182 -24.99 13.88 9.82
N ILE A 183 -24.05 14.63 10.42
CA ILE A 183 -23.41 14.27 11.68
C ILE A 183 -24.39 14.57 12.82
N VAL A 184 -25.08 13.53 13.29
CA VAL A 184 -25.82 13.59 14.56
C VAL A 184 -24.79 13.53 15.70
N GLU A 185 -24.63 14.63 16.44
CA GLU A 185 -23.77 14.65 17.63
C GLU A 185 -24.19 13.53 18.60
N PRO A 186 -23.24 12.71 19.09
CA PRO A 186 -23.56 11.72 20.10
C PRO A 186 -24.00 12.44 21.37
N LYS A 187 -25.18 12.05 21.90
CA LYS A 187 -25.67 12.56 23.18
C LYS A 187 -24.59 12.32 24.26
N PRO A 188 -24.31 13.31 25.12
CA PRO A 188 -23.29 13.17 26.15
C PRO A 188 -23.59 11.96 27.03
N TYR A 189 -22.58 11.13 27.23
CA TYR A 189 -22.61 10.03 28.19
C TYR A 189 -22.87 10.62 29.58
N HIS A 190 -24.06 10.40 30.14
CA HIS A 190 -24.29 10.64 31.55
C HIS A 190 -23.44 9.63 32.34
N SER A 191 -22.43 10.13 33.02
CA SER A 191 -21.68 9.40 34.03
C SER A 191 -22.65 8.94 35.12
N GLN A 192 -22.85 7.62 35.24
CA GLN A 192 -23.46 7.05 36.43
C GLN A 192 -22.51 7.31 37.60
N GLN A 193 -22.94 8.18 38.52
CA GLN A 193 -22.31 8.33 39.82
C GLN A 193 -22.51 7.03 40.59
N TYR A 194 -21.39 6.37 40.92
CA TYR A 194 -21.38 5.37 41.98
C TYR A 194 -21.61 6.09 43.30
N ILE A 195 -22.71 5.78 43.97
CA ILE A 195 -22.96 6.14 45.36
C ILE A 195 -22.28 5.07 46.22
N GLU A 196 -21.34 5.50 47.06
CA GLU A 196 -20.73 4.71 48.15
C GLU A 196 -21.73 4.37 49.26
#